data_AF-A0A7W8K0A8-F1
#
_entry.id   AF-A0A7W8K0A8-F1
#
_cell.length_a   1.000
_cell.length_b   1.000
_cell.length_c   1.000
_cell.angle_alpha   90.00
_cell.angle_beta   90.00
_cell.angle_gamma   90.00
#
_symmetry.space_group_name_H-M   'P 1'
#
loop_
_entity.id
_entity.type
_entity.pdbx_description
1 polymer ?
#
loop_
_entity_poly.entity_id
_entity_poly.type
_entity_poly.pdbx_seq_one_letter_code
_entity_poly.pdbx_strand_id
1 'polypeptide(L)'
;MEERWHVTVNELITVFRDALIALIPSLEQARIPWRDSEAYDDFDKIARTLFETYVLSALRWGLPDPEQHVHVPPWNLHGGSYRGSDWIEVVPEAEVRGGHHLALIGFSSRISPYDTVQAQPLDGVGEVQGDSIQLPFDGAQFRFQWHQGNHIWLAVEALDVQA
;
A
#
# COMPACT_ATOMS: atom_id res chain seq x y z
N MET A 1 -18.03 25.92 -3.19
CA MET A 1 -18.05 24.96 -2.08
C MET A 1 -17.17 23.83 -2.58
N GLU A 2 -16.00 23.65 -1.98
CA GLU A 2 -15.12 22.53 -2.32
C GLU A 2 -15.85 21.24 -1.96
N GLU A 3 -15.95 20.32 -2.92
CA GLU A 3 -16.56 19.01 -2.69
C GLU A 3 -15.53 18.16 -1.94
N ARG A 4 -15.94 17.59 -0.80
CA ARG A 4 -15.13 16.67 -0.01
C ARG A 4 -15.81 15.32 0.02
N TRP A 5 -15.02 14.27 -0.12
CA TRP A 5 -15.49 12.91 0.01
C TRP A 5 -14.67 12.17 1.07
N HIS A 6 -15.34 11.26 1.76
CA HIS A 6 -14.76 10.48 2.85
C HIS A 6 -14.32 9.11 2.34
N VAL A 7 -13.15 8.64 2.77
CA VAL A 7 -12.60 7.34 2.38
C VAL A 7 -11.65 6.78 3.41
N THR A 8 -11.66 5.46 3.55
CA THR A 8 -10.72 4.72 4.39
C THR A 8 -9.51 4.25 3.58
N VAL A 9 -8.37 4.04 4.26
CA VAL A 9 -7.20 3.43 3.63
C VAL A 9 -7.52 2.02 3.12
N ASN A 10 -8.39 1.27 3.81
CA ASN A 10 -8.91 -0.02 3.34
C ASN A 10 -9.56 0.09 1.96
N GLU A 11 -10.46 1.06 1.78
CA GLU A 11 -11.15 1.27 0.51
C GLU A 11 -10.18 1.64 -0.59
N LEU A 12 -9.21 2.53 -0.33
CA LEU A 12 -8.18 2.89 -1.33
C LEU A 12 -7.38 1.68 -1.81
N ILE A 13 -6.92 0.83 -0.88
CA ILE A 13 -6.14 -0.37 -1.20
C ILE A 13 -7.00 -1.42 -1.91
N THR A 14 -8.28 -1.53 -1.55
CA THR A 14 -9.23 -2.44 -2.20
C THR A 14 -9.51 -2.00 -3.63
N VAL A 15 -9.82 -0.72 -3.86
CA VAL A 15 -10.05 -0.16 -5.20
C VAL A 15 -8.80 -0.32 -6.08
N PHE A 16 -7.62 -0.08 -5.52
CA PHE A 16 -6.36 -0.28 -6.23
C PHE A 16 -6.16 -1.75 -6.64
N ARG A 17 -6.38 -2.70 -5.73
CA ARG A 17 -6.33 -4.13 -6.04
C ARG A 17 -7.33 -4.50 -7.14
N ASP A 18 -8.57 -4.07 -7.02
CA ASP A 18 -9.62 -4.40 -7.97
C ASP A 18 -9.34 -3.83 -9.37
N ALA A 19 -8.72 -2.63 -9.44
CA ALA A 19 -8.26 -2.07 -10.69
C ALA A 19 -7.16 -2.91 -11.36
N LEU A 20 -6.20 -3.43 -10.59
CA LEU A 20 -5.20 -4.37 -11.12
C LEU A 20 -5.86 -5.64 -11.68
N ILE A 21 -6.84 -6.20 -10.97
CA ILE A 21 -7.59 -7.37 -11.42
C ILE A 21 -8.35 -7.07 -12.72
N ALA A 22 -9.02 -5.92 -12.79
CA ALA A 22 -9.79 -5.52 -13.96
C ALA A 22 -8.93 -5.37 -15.24
N LEU A 23 -7.65 -5.05 -15.10
CA LEU A 23 -6.71 -4.94 -16.22
C LEU A 23 -6.22 -6.28 -16.75
N ILE A 24 -6.33 -7.38 -15.99
CA ILE A 24 -5.76 -8.68 -16.35
C ILE A 24 -6.13 -9.13 -17.78
N PRO A 25 -7.40 -9.10 -18.22
CA PRO A 25 -7.75 -9.54 -19.57
C PRO A 25 -7.04 -8.73 -20.67
N SER A 26 -6.87 -7.42 -20.46
CA SER A 26 -6.16 -6.55 -21.39
C SER A 26 -4.64 -6.79 -21.37
N LEU A 27 -4.06 -7.02 -20.19
CA LEU A 27 -2.65 -7.38 -20.04
C LEU A 27 -2.34 -8.70 -20.75
N GLU A 28 -3.21 -9.71 -20.59
CA GLU A 28 -3.09 -11.00 -21.27
C GLU A 28 -3.18 -10.85 -22.80
N GLN A 29 -4.12 -10.05 -23.30
CA GLN A 29 -4.25 -9.76 -24.73
C GLN A 29 -3.01 -9.04 -25.29
N ALA A 30 -2.42 -8.13 -24.51
CA ALA A 30 -1.19 -7.41 -24.84
C ALA A 30 0.08 -8.24 -24.61
N ARG A 31 -0.03 -9.46 -24.06
CA ARG A 31 1.09 -10.32 -23.65
C ARG A 31 2.04 -9.66 -22.66
N ILE A 32 1.50 -8.82 -21.78
CA ILE A 32 2.24 -8.24 -20.65
C ILE A 32 2.09 -9.22 -19.48
N PRO A 33 3.19 -9.85 -19.01
CA PRO A 33 3.12 -10.73 -17.86
C PRO A 33 2.78 -9.93 -16.60
N TRP A 34 1.84 -10.42 -15.80
CA TRP A 34 1.37 -9.77 -14.57
C TRP A 34 1.52 -10.66 -13.34
N ARG A 35 1.79 -11.96 -13.53
CA ARG A 35 1.97 -12.91 -12.43
C ARG A 35 3.34 -12.71 -11.79
N ASP A 36 3.41 -13.05 -10.49
CA ASP A 36 4.65 -13.03 -9.72
C ASP A 36 5.75 -13.81 -10.44
N SER A 37 7.00 -13.36 -10.33
CA SER A 37 8.20 -13.89 -11.01
C SER A 37 8.27 -13.74 -12.54
N GLU A 38 7.16 -13.39 -13.20
CA GLU A 38 7.12 -13.11 -14.64
C GLU A 38 6.91 -11.64 -14.96
N ALA A 39 6.31 -10.87 -14.04
CA ALA A 39 6.08 -9.45 -14.21
C ALA A 39 7.41 -8.71 -14.39
N TYR A 40 7.59 -8.14 -15.59
CA TYR A 40 8.72 -7.27 -15.94
C TYR A 40 8.25 -5.81 -15.94
N ASP A 41 9.20 -4.88 -16.05
CA ASP A 41 9.11 -3.42 -16.00
C ASP A 41 7.77 -2.77 -16.43
N ASP A 42 7.09 -3.30 -17.45
CA ASP A 42 5.85 -2.73 -17.97
C ASP A 42 4.66 -2.90 -17.02
N PHE A 43 4.50 -4.07 -16.40
CA PHE A 43 3.46 -4.26 -15.39
C PHE A 43 3.73 -3.38 -14.15
N ASP A 44 4.97 -3.33 -13.69
CA ASP A 44 5.36 -2.51 -12.54
C ASP A 44 5.09 -1.02 -12.78
N LYS A 45 5.32 -0.51 -13.99
CA LYS A 45 4.97 0.87 -14.35
C LYS A 45 3.46 1.11 -14.28
N ILE A 46 2.65 0.18 -14.77
CA ILE A 46 1.18 0.27 -14.72
C ILE A 46 0.72 0.26 -13.26
N ALA A 47 1.18 -0.72 -12.47
CA ALA A 47 0.80 -0.86 -11.07
C ALA A 47 1.21 0.37 -10.24
N ARG A 48 2.43 0.88 -10.44
CA ARG A 48 2.91 2.11 -9.81
C ARG A 48 2.04 3.32 -10.16
N THR A 49 1.67 3.46 -11.43
CA THR A 49 0.83 4.58 -11.89
C THR A 49 -0.55 4.53 -11.22
N LEU A 50 -1.16 3.35 -11.15
CA LEU A 50 -2.45 3.17 -10.47
C LEU A 50 -2.34 3.42 -8.97
N PHE A 51 -1.27 2.96 -8.32
CA PHE A 51 -1.02 3.19 -6.90
C PHE A 51 -0.84 4.69 -6.59
N GLU A 52 -0.05 5.39 -7.40
CA GLU A 52 0.13 6.84 -7.28
C GLU A 52 -1.20 7.59 -7.46
N THR A 53 -2.02 7.16 -8.43
CA THR A 53 -3.28 7.81 -8.78
C THR A 53 -4.37 7.57 -7.75
N TYR A 54 -4.61 6.32 -7.36
CA TYR A 54 -5.72 5.98 -6.46
C TYR A 54 -5.36 6.13 -4.99
N VAL A 55 -4.14 5.77 -4.60
CA VAL A 55 -3.77 5.72 -3.18
C VAL A 55 -3.02 6.98 -2.78
N LEU A 56 -1.89 7.29 -3.42
CA LEU A 56 -1.05 8.41 -2.97
C LEU A 56 -1.71 9.77 -3.21
N SER A 57 -2.47 9.93 -4.29
CA SER A 57 -3.23 11.16 -4.53
C SER A 57 -4.24 11.41 -3.41
N ALA A 58 -5.04 10.41 -3.05
CA ALA A 58 -6.02 10.52 -1.98
C ALA A 58 -5.36 10.84 -0.62
N LEU A 59 -4.22 10.21 -0.33
CA LEU A 59 -3.44 10.53 0.88
C LEU A 59 -2.96 11.98 0.89
N ARG A 60 -2.38 12.47 -0.21
CA ARG A 60 -1.87 13.85 -0.31
C ARG A 60 -2.96 14.90 -0.11
N TRP A 61 -4.15 14.66 -0.65
CA TRP A 61 -5.27 15.60 -0.59
C TRP A 61 -6.22 15.39 0.60
N GLY A 62 -6.04 14.29 1.34
CA GLY A 62 -6.84 13.94 2.52
C GLY A 62 -6.17 14.26 3.86
N LEU A 63 -4.87 14.56 3.85
CA LEU A 63 -4.12 14.94 5.04
C LEU A 63 -4.27 16.44 5.34
N PRO A 64 -4.22 16.86 6.62
CA PRO A 64 -4.49 18.24 7.02
C PRO A 64 -3.43 19.25 6.58
N ASP A 65 -2.22 18.81 6.24
CA ASP A 65 -1.14 19.65 5.75
C ASP A 65 -0.76 19.28 4.31
N PRO A 66 -1.26 20.02 3.30
CA PRO A 66 -0.98 19.74 1.89
C PRO A 66 0.45 20.14 1.48
N GLU A 67 1.17 20.95 2.28
CA GLU A 67 2.58 21.26 2.02
C GLU A 67 3.51 20.14 2.51
N GLN A 68 3.03 19.30 3.44
CA GLN A 68 3.77 18.12 3.88
C GLN A 68 3.72 17.03 2.81
N HIS A 69 4.87 16.81 2.17
CA HIS A 69 5.01 15.77 1.18
C HIS A 69 4.83 14.38 1.80
N VAL A 70 3.89 13.60 1.25
CA VAL A 70 3.75 12.17 1.52
C VAL A 70 4.92 11.41 0.87
N HIS A 71 5.72 10.75 1.69
CA HIS A 71 6.92 10.00 1.33
C HIS A 71 6.71 8.50 1.50
N VAL A 72 5.86 7.92 0.67
CA VAL A 72 5.66 6.46 0.60
C VAL A 72 6.63 5.87 -0.42
N PRO A 73 7.33 4.76 -0.09
CA PRO A 73 8.13 4.05 -1.08
C PRO A 73 7.31 3.65 -2.33
N PRO A 74 7.93 3.63 -3.51
CA PRO A 74 7.27 3.14 -4.72
C PRO A 74 6.67 1.75 -4.53
N TRP A 75 5.56 1.50 -5.24
CA TRP A 75 4.94 0.18 -5.28
C TRP A 75 5.95 -0.92 -5.63
N ASN A 76 5.86 -2.06 -4.94
CA ASN A 76 6.71 -3.23 -5.12
C ASN A 76 8.21 -2.97 -4.84
N LEU A 77 8.55 -1.92 -4.07
CA LEU A 77 9.93 -1.67 -3.66
C LEU A 77 10.23 -2.32 -2.30
N HIS A 78 11.20 -3.24 -2.31
CA HIS A 78 11.81 -3.76 -1.09
C HIS A 78 12.88 -2.78 -0.59
N GLY A 79 12.50 -1.91 0.36
CA GLY A 79 13.44 -1.04 1.05
C GLY A 79 14.23 -1.80 2.11
N GLY A 80 15.50 -1.43 2.32
CA GLY A 80 16.27 -1.92 3.47
C GLY A 80 15.88 -1.27 4.80
N SER A 81 15.15 -0.14 4.73
CA SER A 81 14.67 0.62 5.88
C SER A 81 13.52 1.55 5.44
N TYR A 82 12.58 1.79 6.34
CA TYR A 82 11.48 2.75 6.23
C TYR A 82 11.68 3.94 7.17
N ARG A 83 12.89 4.07 7.76
CA ARG A 83 13.20 5.13 8.71
C ARG A 83 13.02 6.51 8.08
N GLY A 84 12.10 7.28 8.64
CA GLY A 84 11.78 8.63 8.16
C GLY A 84 10.93 8.65 6.88
N SER A 85 10.39 7.51 6.47
CA SER A 85 9.40 7.40 5.40
C SER A 85 8.01 7.15 5.99
N ASP A 86 6.99 7.41 5.17
CA ASP A 86 5.63 6.98 5.42
C ASP A 86 5.42 5.57 4.85
N TRP A 87 4.41 4.85 5.34
CA TRP A 87 4.02 3.58 4.72
C TRP A 87 2.54 3.26 4.94
N ILE A 88 2.01 2.35 4.13
CA ILE A 88 0.72 1.72 4.42
C ILE A 88 1.01 0.48 5.26
N GLU A 89 0.46 0.43 6.46
CA GLU A 89 0.57 -0.71 7.36
C GLU A 89 -0.57 -1.69 7.11
N VAL A 90 -0.23 -2.98 7.07
CA VAL A 90 -1.15 -4.11 7.07
C VAL A 90 -1.44 -4.49 8.52
N VAL A 91 -2.68 -4.39 8.94
CA VAL A 91 -3.15 -4.75 10.27
C VAL A 91 -3.84 -6.12 10.18
N PRO A 92 -3.21 -7.21 10.65
CA PRO A 92 -3.83 -8.53 10.64
C PRO A 92 -4.98 -8.60 11.65
N GLU A 93 -6.06 -9.32 11.31
CA GLU A 93 -7.25 -9.49 12.14
C GLU A 93 -6.94 -10.14 13.51
N ALA A 94 -5.98 -11.06 13.53
CA ALA A 94 -5.50 -11.68 14.75
C ALA A 94 -4.23 -10.96 15.23
N GLU A 95 -4.23 -10.60 16.51
CA GLU A 95 -3.10 -10.10 17.28
C GLU A 95 -1.82 -10.93 17.10
N VAL A 96 -1.10 -10.70 16.01
CA VAL A 96 0.32 -11.02 15.90
C VAL A 96 1.03 -9.99 16.80
N ARG A 97 0.90 -10.21 18.11
CA ARG A 97 1.40 -9.41 19.24
C ARG A 97 2.93 -9.49 19.34
N GLY A 98 3.62 -9.15 18.25
CA GLY A 98 5.08 -9.02 18.21
C GLY A 98 5.58 -7.58 18.44
N GLY A 99 4.68 -6.59 18.47
CA GLY A 99 5.08 -5.18 18.47
C GLY A 99 5.73 -4.72 17.15
N HIS A 100 5.62 -5.54 16.10
CA HIS A 100 6.12 -5.24 14.77
C HIS A 100 5.03 -4.55 13.93
N HIS A 101 5.43 -3.56 13.16
CA HIS A 101 4.61 -2.99 12.09
C HIS A 101 4.79 -3.83 10.82
N LEU A 102 3.78 -3.87 9.95
CA LEU A 102 3.85 -4.60 8.69
C LEU A 102 3.65 -3.63 7.52
N ALA A 103 4.71 -3.17 6.87
CA ALA A 103 4.58 -2.28 5.72
C ALA A 103 4.14 -3.05 4.48
N LEU A 104 3.08 -2.60 3.81
CA LEU A 104 2.62 -3.13 2.54
C LEU A 104 3.72 -2.95 1.49
N ILE A 105 4.10 -4.05 0.84
CA ILE A 105 5.03 -4.06 -0.30
C ILE A 105 4.26 -4.18 -1.61
N GLY A 106 3.33 -5.14 -1.64
CA GLY A 106 2.79 -5.65 -2.89
C GLY A 106 1.60 -6.58 -2.70
N PHE A 107 1.06 -7.03 -3.83
CA PHE A 107 0.13 -8.15 -3.89
C PHE A 107 0.75 -9.30 -4.65
N SER A 108 0.33 -10.52 -4.32
CA SER A 108 0.72 -11.75 -5.01
C SER A 108 -0.50 -12.64 -5.22
N SER A 109 -0.37 -13.62 -6.11
CA SER A 109 -1.46 -14.53 -6.46
C SER A 109 -1.15 -15.97 -6.03
N ARG A 110 -1.96 -16.53 -5.13
CA ARG A 110 -1.85 -17.93 -4.71
C ARG A 110 -2.97 -18.81 -5.27
N ILE A 111 -4.23 -18.40 -5.06
CA ILE A 111 -5.43 -19.11 -5.48
C ILE A 111 -6.17 -18.31 -6.56
N SER A 112 -6.36 -17.02 -6.31
CA SER A 112 -6.96 -16.08 -7.26
C SER A 112 -6.08 -14.82 -7.42
N PRO A 113 -6.28 -14.03 -8.49
CA PRO A 113 -5.43 -12.87 -8.73
C PRO A 113 -5.40 -11.91 -7.54
N TYR A 114 -4.18 -11.59 -7.09
CA TYR A 114 -3.91 -10.66 -5.99
C TYR A 114 -4.64 -10.99 -4.68
N ASP A 115 -4.87 -12.26 -4.39
CA ASP A 115 -5.52 -12.72 -3.14
C ASP A 115 -4.61 -12.70 -1.91
N THR A 116 -3.34 -12.36 -2.09
CA THR A 116 -2.31 -12.40 -1.05
C THR A 116 -1.62 -11.04 -0.93
N VAL A 117 -1.55 -10.51 0.28
CA VAL A 117 -0.78 -9.31 0.63
C VAL A 117 0.67 -9.70 0.94
N GLN A 118 1.62 -8.98 0.38
CA GLN A 118 3.04 -9.05 0.77
C GLN A 118 3.36 -7.88 1.69
N ALA A 119 3.93 -8.17 2.85
CA ALA A 119 4.27 -7.16 3.83
C ALA A 119 5.69 -7.34 4.39
N GLN A 120 6.36 -6.23 4.68
CA GLN A 120 7.66 -6.18 5.31
C GLN A 120 7.50 -5.94 6.82
N PRO A 121 7.95 -6.86 7.69
CA PRO A 121 7.98 -6.58 9.11
C PRO A 121 8.98 -5.47 9.43
N LEU A 122 8.56 -4.51 10.27
CA LEU A 122 9.35 -3.39 10.75
C LEU A 122 9.35 -3.35 12.28
N ASP A 123 10.40 -2.80 12.87
CA ASP A 123 10.39 -2.40 14.28
C ASP A 123 9.72 -1.02 14.49
N GLY A 124 9.70 -0.55 15.74
CA GLY A 124 9.09 0.74 16.10
C GLY A 124 9.82 1.98 15.57
N VAL A 125 10.97 1.85 14.90
CA VAL A 125 11.68 2.96 14.26
C VAL A 125 11.72 2.83 12.73
N GLY A 126 11.02 1.84 12.19
CA GLY A 126 10.91 1.59 10.75
C GLY A 126 12.05 0.78 10.15
N GLU A 127 12.87 0.11 10.97
CA GLU A 127 13.91 -0.78 10.45
C GLU A 127 13.34 -2.17 10.13
N VAL A 128 13.77 -2.73 9.01
CA VAL A 128 13.30 -4.03 8.51
C VAL A 128 13.71 -5.17 9.45
N GLN A 129 12.75 -6.01 9.82
CA GLN A 129 12.91 -7.17 10.69
C GLN A 129 12.68 -8.48 9.92
N GLY A 130 13.74 -9.00 9.31
CA GLY A 130 13.70 -10.30 8.61
C GLY A 130 13.06 -10.24 7.22
N ASP A 131 12.64 -11.41 6.73
CA ASP A 131 12.07 -11.57 5.39
C ASP A 131 10.64 -11.04 5.30
N SER A 132 10.20 -10.72 4.08
CA SER A 132 8.80 -10.37 3.83
C SER A 132 7.89 -11.55 4.13
N ILE A 133 6.69 -11.24 4.62
CA ILE A 133 5.66 -12.21 4.93
C ILE A 133 4.49 -12.09 3.97
N GLN A 134 3.71 -13.16 3.86
CA GLN A 134 2.54 -13.24 3.02
C GLN A 134 1.31 -13.52 3.87
N LEU A 135 0.26 -12.70 3.69
CA LEU A 135 -1.00 -12.78 4.43
C LEU A 135 -2.15 -12.86 3.42
N PRO A 136 -3.27 -13.52 3.75
CA PRO A 136 -4.50 -13.40 2.96
C PRO A 136 -4.91 -11.93 2.84
N PHE A 137 -5.34 -11.51 1.65
CA PHE A 137 -5.96 -10.18 1.49
C PHE A 137 -7.33 -10.12 2.18
N ASP A 138 -8.07 -11.23 2.15
CA ASP A 138 -9.35 -11.33 2.83
C ASP A 138 -9.16 -11.21 4.35
N GLY A 139 -9.92 -10.30 4.98
CA GLY A 139 -9.76 -9.94 6.39
C GLY A 139 -8.57 -9.02 6.71
N ALA A 140 -7.70 -8.69 5.75
CA ALA A 140 -6.63 -7.73 5.99
C ALA A 140 -7.19 -6.31 6.14
N GLN A 141 -6.69 -5.58 7.13
CA GLN A 141 -6.96 -4.15 7.29
C GLN A 141 -5.70 -3.35 6.97
N PHE A 142 -5.88 -2.07 6.67
CA PHE A 142 -4.86 -1.16 6.20
C PHE A 142 -5.04 0.21 6.88
N ARG A 143 -3.92 0.80 7.26
CA ARG A 143 -3.87 2.19 7.73
C ARG A 143 -2.60 2.84 7.24
N PHE A 144 -2.60 4.16 7.14
CA PHE A 144 -1.44 4.93 6.72
C PHE A 144 -0.65 5.38 7.94
N GLN A 145 0.65 5.10 7.96
CA GLN A 145 1.57 5.55 8.98
C GLN A 145 2.27 6.81 8.49
N TRP A 146 1.78 7.96 8.97
CA TRP A 146 2.23 9.28 8.56
C TRP A 146 3.32 9.79 9.49
N HIS A 147 4.53 9.95 8.97
CA HIS A 147 5.70 10.41 9.69
C HIS A 147 5.59 11.91 10.01
N GLN A 148 5.64 12.24 11.30
CA GLN A 148 5.55 13.61 11.83
C GLN A 148 6.91 14.15 12.33
N GLY A 149 8.01 13.49 11.96
CA GLY A 149 9.35 13.77 12.48
C GLY A 149 9.67 12.99 13.77
N ASN A 150 10.94 13.03 14.19
CA ASN A 150 11.43 12.37 15.42
C ASN A 150 11.06 10.88 15.58
N HIS A 151 10.87 10.13 14.47
CA HIS A 151 10.43 8.74 14.52
C HIS A 151 9.05 8.55 15.16
N ILE A 152 8.15 9.52 14.95
CA ILE A 152 6.75 9.43 15.36
C ILE A 152 5.91 9.27 14.10
N TRP A 153 5.07 8.25 14.11
CA TRP A 153 4.06 8.02 13.07
C TRP A 153 2.67 8.16 13.66
N LEU A 154 1.83 8.89 12.95
CA LEU A 154 0.41 8.97 13.22
C LEU A 154 -0.30 7.94 12.33
N ALA A 155 -1.05 7.04 12.96
CA ALA A 155 -1.93 6.13 12.26
C ALA A 155 -3.15 6.89 11.71
N VAL A 156 -3.36 6.82 10.41
CA VAL A 156 -4.50 7.41 9.69
C VAL A 156 -5.28 6.30 9.04
N GLU A 157 -6.53 6.11 9.48
CA GLU A 157 -7.42 5.06 8.97
C GLU A 157 -8.39 5.59 7.90
N ALA A 158 -8.75 6.88 8.00
CA ALA A 158 -9.69 7.54 7.11
C ALA A 158 -9.24 8.96 6.79
N LEU A 159 -9.73 9.45 5.65
CA LEU A 159 -9.35 10.70 5.01
C LEU A 159 -10.60 11.45 4.56
N ASP A 160 -10.56 12.78 4.65
CA ASP A 160 -11.53 13.66 4.01
C ASP A 160 -10.84 14.36 2.84
N VAL A 161 -11.02 13.82 1.65
CA VAL A 161 -10.27 14.18 0.44
C VAL A 161 -10.95 15.34 -0.29
N GLN A 162 -10.16 16.34 -0.68
CA GLN A 162 -10.62 17.47 -1.50
C GLN A 162 -10.63 17.06 -2.98
N ALA A 163 -11.75 17.33 -3.68
CA ALA A 163 -11.93 17.05 -5.10
C ALA A 163 -11.61 18.24 -6.01
#